data_AF-A0A2V7YQ38-F1
#
_entry.id   AF-A0A2V7YQ38-F1
#
_cell.length_a   1.000
_cell.length_b   1.000
_cell.length_c   1.000
_cell.angle_alpha   90.00
_cell.angle_beta   90.00
_cell.angle_gamma   90.00
#
_symmetry.space_group_name_H-M   'P 1'
#
loop_
_entity.id
_entity.type
_entity.pdbx_description
1 polymer ?
#
loop_
_entity_poly.entity_id
_entity_poly.type
_entity_poly.pdbx_seq_one_letter_code
_entity_poly.pdbx_strand_id
1 'polypeptide(L)'
;MEASMSVVTTVFIVVGLLSVAVLVWGFRVARSRDGFAELIRRRKTTARISSMAELVDGGNHIPVALTLERSQIFYESNYLQAKLEIARLDEVEYDSEQGTGKNILRLRAHGQSFQFVLDASSARDWAGLLPAHRFGDPASLTPSGFSPPEVSRRRTW
;
A
#
# COMPACT_ATOMS: atom_id res chain seq x y z
N MET A 1 56.49 -8.32 -0.61
CA MET A 1 55.90 -7.06 -1.09
C MET A 1 54.78 -7.28 -2.13
N GLU A 2 54.70 -8.43 -2.81
CA GLU A 2 53.63 -8.72 -3.80
C GLU A 2 52.24 -8.97 -3.18
N ALA A 3 52.16 -9.67 -2.04
CA ALA A 3 50.88 -9.96 -1.38
C ALA A 3 50.12 -8.69 -0.96
N SER A 4 50.82 -7.68 -0.43
CA SER A 4 50.24 -6.38 -0.04
C SER A 4 49.65 -5.60 -1.21
N MET A 5 50.23 -5.74 -2.42
CA MET A 5 49.75 -5.03 -3.61
C MET A 5 48.43 -5.64 -4.12
N SER A 6 48.30 -6.97 -4.08
CA SER A 6 47.07 -7.69 -4.46
C SER A 6 45.88 -7.41 -3.52
N VAL A 7 46.13 -7.28 -2.22
CA VAL A 7 45.10 -6.95 -1.23
C VAL A 7 44.59 -5.52 -1.44
N VAL A 8 45.50 -4.57 -1.67
CA VAL A 8 45.13 -3.17 -1.94
C VAL A 8 44.29 -3.06 -3.21
N THR A 9 44.67 -3.72 -4.30
CA THR A 9 43.87 -3.75 -5.54
C THR A 9 42.48 -4.36 -5.32
N THR A 10 42.40 -5.44 -4.54
CA THR A 10 41.11 -6.10 -4.22
C THR A 10 40.20 -5.17 -3.42
N VAL A 11 40.74 -4.46 -2.42
CA VAL A 11 39.96 -3.48 -1.63
C VAL A 11 39.42 -2.37 -2.52
N PHE A 12 40.24 -1.81 -3.41
CA PHE A 12 39.77 -0.77 -4.34
C PHE A 12 38.68 -1.26 -5.28
N ILE A 13 38.78 -2.49 -5.79
CA ILE A 13 37.74 -3.08 -6.64
C ILE A 13 36.44 -3.27 -5.87
N VAL A 14 36.51 -3.79 -4.64
CA VAL A 14 35.34 -4.02 -3.79
C VAL A 14 34.66 -2.70 -3.43
N VAL A 15 35.43 -1.69 -3.02
CA VAL A 15 34.90 -0.35 -2.69
C VAL A 15 34.30 0.31 -3.94
N GLY A 16 34.95 0.17 -5.10
CA GLY A 16 34.44 0.68 -6.37
C GLY A 16 33.12 0.02 -6.75
N LEU A 17 33.03 -1.31 -6.66
CA LEU A 17 31.80 -2.06 -6.93
C LEU A 17 30.67 -1.68 -5.96
N LEU A 18 30.96 -1.56 -4.67
CA LEU A 18 29.98 -1.11 -3.67
C LEU A 18 29.47 0.29 -3.99
N SER A 19 30.36 1.20 -4.34
CA SER A 19 30.01 2.58 -4.69
C SER A 19 29.11 2.64 -5.92
N VAL A 20 29.44 1.88 -6.96
CA VAL A 20 28.61 1.78 -8.18
C VAL A 20 27.25 1.14 -7.87
N ALA A 21 27.20 0.10 -7.06
CA ALA A 21 25.94 -0.53 -6.66
C ALA A 21 25.03 0.44 -5.91
N VAL A 22 25.58 1.22 -4.97
CA VAL A 22 24.85 2.26 -4.24
C VAL A 22 24.35 3.35 -5.18
N LEU A 23 25.17 3.80 -6.13
CA LEU A 23 24.76 4.82 -7.12
C LEU A 23 23.66 4.32 -8.03
N VAL A 24 23.76 3.09 -8.54
CA VAL A 24 22.72 2.48 -9.40
C VAL A 24 21.42 2.30 -8.62
N TRP A 25 21.50 1.87 -7.36
CA TRP A 25 20.35 1.75 -6.47
C TRP A 25 19.69 3.11 -6.21
N GLY A 26 20.49 4.11 -5.81
CA GLY A 26 20.02 5.47 -5.55
C GLY A 26 19.39 6.10 -6.79
N PHE A 27 19.99 5.91 -7.96
CA PHE A 27 19.43 6.39 -9.23
C PHE A 27 18.13 5.68 -9.59
N ARG A 28 18.01 4.37 -9.37
CA ARG A 28 16.74 3.65 -9.57
C ARG A 28 15.64 4.16 -8.64
N VAL A 29 15.96 4.40 -7.37
CA VAL A 29 15.03 4.94 -6.38
C VAL A 29 14.63 6.39 -6.69
N ALA A 30 15.57 7.21 -7.18
CA ALA A 30 15.27 8.57 -7.61
C ALA A 30 14.40 8.58 -8.89
N ARG A 31 14.75 7.75 -9.88
CA ARG A 31 14.02 7.64 -11.15
C ARG A 31 12.59 7.16 -10.94
N SER A 32 12.35 6.21 -10.05
CA SER A 32 10.99 5.77 -9.72
C SER A 32 10.20 6.92 -9.10
N ARG A 33 10.79 7.65 -8.14
CA ARG A 33 10.18 8.82 -7.50
C ARG A 33 9.81 9.93 -8.49
N ASP A 34 10.67 10.22 -9.46
CA ASP A 34 10.41 11.28 -10.46
C ASP A 34 9.24 10.93 -11.40
N GLY A 35 9.14 9.67 -11.83
CA GLY A 35 8.03 9.19 -12.65
C GLY A 35 6.69 9.25 -11.90
N PHE A 36 6.69 8.86 -10.63
CA PHE A 36 5.50 8.95 -9.79
C PHE A 36 5.15 10.38 -9.42
N ALA A 37 6.14 11.26 -9.21
CA ALA A 37 5.88 12.67 -8.93
C ALA A 37 5.08 13.35 -10.06
N GLU A 38 5.34 13.00 -11.32
CA GLU A 38 4.58 13.53 -12.45
C GLU A 38 3.15 12.96 -12.52
N LEU A 39 2.95 11.67 -12.21
CA LEU A 39 1.61 11.06 -12.12
C LEU A 39 0.79 11.66 -10.97
N ILE A 40 1.40 11.77 -9.79
CA ILE A 40 0.80 12.40 -8.60
C ILE A 40 0.46 13.86 -8.90
N ARG A 41 1.35 14.60 -9.58
CA ARG A 41 1.14 16.00 -9.96
C ARG A 41 -0.02 16.18 -10.93
N ARG A 42 -0.23 15.26 -11.89
CA ARG A 42 -1.37 15.31 -12.81
C ARG A 42 -2.72 15.16 -12.10
N ARG A 43 -2.79 14.34 -11.06
CA ARG A 43 -4.05 14.09 -10.32
C ARG A 43 -4.22 14.91 -9.06
N LYS A 44 -3.19 15.65 -8.61
CA LYS A 44 -3.22 16.43 -7.37
C LYS A 44 -4.38 17.42 -7.27
N THR A 45 -4.93 17.86 -8.41
CA THR A 45 -6.06 18.79 -8.48
C THR A 45 -7.40 18.16 -8.07
N THR A 46 -7.53 16.83 -8.12
CA THR A 46 -8.79 16.10 -7.88
C THR A 46 -8.65 15.00 -6.83
N ALA A 47 -7.42 14.57 -6.54
CA ALA A 47 -7.08 13.55 -5.56
C ALA A 47 -7.30 14.03 -4.11
N ARG A 48 -7.94 13.18 -3.30
CA ARG A 48 -7.97 13.31 -1.83
C ARG A 48 -6.66 12.86 -1.20
N ILE A 49 -6.08 11.77 -1.70
CA ILE A 49 -4.76 11.28 -1.32
C ILE A 49 -4.09 10.64 -2.53
N SER A 50 -2.78 10.77 -2.61
CA SER A 50 -1.98 10.03 -3.58
C SER A 50 -0.70 9.56 -2.91
N SER A 51 -0.41 8.27 -3.04
CA SER A 51 0.78 7.63 -2.48
C SER A 51 1.43 6.72 -3.49
N MET A 52 2.69 6.38 -3.25
CA MET A 52 3.35 5.30 -3.97
C MET A 52 2.99 3.98 -3.31
N ALA A 53 2.64 2.98 -4.11
CA ALA A 53 2.34 1.62 -3.65
C ALA A 53 2.96 0.59 -4.60
N GLU A 54 3.02 -0.67 -4.18
CA GLU A 54 3.36 -1.78 -5.08
C GLU A 54 2.13 -2.69 -5.24
N LEU A 55 1.64 -2.86 -6.46
CA LEU A 55 0.62 -3.86 -6.77
C LEU A 55 1.27 -5.25 -6.77
N VAL A 56 0.72 -6.17 -5.98
CA VAL A 56 1.14 -7.57 -5.92
C VAL A 56 0.27 -8.40 -6.85
N ASP A 57 0.87 -8.94 -7.90
CA ASP A 57 0.21 -9.83 -8.87
C ASP A 57 1.01 -11.13 -9.04
N GLY A 58 0.50 -12.23 -8.49
CA GLY A 58 1.12 -13.55 -8.61
C GLY A 58 2.57 -13.66 -8.11
N GLY A 59 3.00 -12.74 -7.23
CA GLY A 59 4.39 -12.63 -6.75
C GLY A 59 5.22 -11.54 -7.42
N ASN A 60 4.70 -10.87 -8.45
CA ASN A 60 5.32 -9.68 -9.03
C ASN A 60 4.91 -8.44 -8.23
N HIS A 61 5.90 -7.59 -7.94
CA HIS A 61 5.70 -6.29 -7.30
C HIS A 61 5.83 -5.19 -8.34
N ILE A 62 4.70 -4.61 -8.74
CA ILE A 62 4.64 -3.57 -9.76
C ILE A 62 4.49 -2.23 -9.06
N PRO A 63 5.46 -1.31 -9.15
CA PRO A 63 5.33 -0.02 -8.51
C PRO A 63 4.26 0.81 -9.24
N VAL A 64 3.30 1.33 -8.47
CA VAL A 64 2.15 2.10 -8.93
C VAL A 64 1.99 3.38 -8.10
N ALA A 65 1.55 4.47 -8.74
CA ALA A 65 0.92 5.57 -8.04
C ALA A 65 -0.50 5.16 -7.72
N LEU A 66 -0.82 5.08 -6.43
CA LEU A 66 -2.15 4.84 -5.92
C LEU A 66 -2.77 6.19 -5.56
N THR A 67 -3.90 6.53 -6.16
CA THR A 67 -4.58 7.80 -5.96
C THR A 67 -6.04 7.57 -5.61
N LEU A 68 -6.48 8.10 -4.46
CA LEU A 68 -7.88 8.12 -4.06
C LEU A 68 -8.51 9.44 -4.54
N GLU A 69 -9.54 9.34 -5.36
CA GLU A 69 -10.44 10.45 -5.69
C GLU A 69 -11.75 10.30 -4.90
N ARG A 70 -12.78 11.10 -5.22
CA ARG A 70 -14.03 11.15 -4.43
C ARG A 70 -14.80 9.84 -4.40
N SER A 71 -14.80 9.10 -5.50
CA SER A 71 -15.58 7.86 -5.67
C SER A 71 -14.80 6.73 -6.35
N GLN A 72 -13.52 6.96 -6.64
CA GLN A 72 -12.69 6.05 -7.43
C GLN A 72 -11.27 6.01 -6.87
N ILE A 73 -10.65 4.83 -6.94
CA ILE A 73 -9.24 4.60 -6.66
C ILE A 73 -8.55 4.35 -7.99
N PHE A 74 -7.53 5.13 -8.31
CA PHE A 74 -6.70 4.94 -9.49
C PHE A 74 -5.38 4.29 -9.07
N TYR A 75 -4.93 3.32 -9.86
CA TYR A 75 -3.61 2.72 -9.71
C TYR A 75 -2.91 2.73 -11.07
N GLU A 76 -1.82 3.49 -11.15
CA GLU A 76 -1.15 3.80 -12.41
C GLU A 76 0.36 3.55 -12.33
N SER A 77 0.93 3.01 -13.39
CA SER A 77 2.37 2.91 -13.62
C SER A 77 2.68 3.37 -15.05
N ASN A 78 3.96 3.35 -15.46
CA ASN A 78 4.35 3.70 -16.82
C ASN A 78 3.68 2.85 -17.92
N TYR A 79 3.18 1.66 -17.57
CA TYR A 79 2.60 0.70 -18.52
C TYR A 79 1.19 0.25 -18.14
N LEU A 80 0.68 0.65 -16.98
CA LEU A 80 -0.61 0.24 -16.45
C LEU A 80 -1.39 1.48 -16.06
N GLN A 81 -2.62 1.60 -16.55
CA GLN A 81 -3.54 2.65 -16.11
C GLN A 81 -4.89 2.03 -15.83
N ALA A 82 -5.26 1.96 -14.55
CA ALA A 82 -6.49 1.33 -14.14
C ALA A 82 -7.16 2.08 -12.99
N LYS A 83 -8.46 1.80 -12.84
CA LYS A 83 -9.32 2.45 -11.85
C LYS A 83 -10.28 1.44 -11.24
N LEU A 84 -10.62 1.69 -9.99
CA LEU A 84 -11.53 0.89 -9.20
C LEU A 84 -12.58 1.83 -8.60
N GLU A 85 -13.85 1.49 -8.75
CA GLU A 85 -14.93 2.30 -8.17
C GLU A 85 -15.13 1.92 -6.70
N ILE A 86 -15.14 2.91 -5.80
CA ILE A 86 -15.31 2.67 -4.36
C ILE A 86 -16.66 1.99 -4.09
N ALA A 87 -17.70 2.37 -4.84
CA ALA A 87 -19.03 1.75 -4.74
C ALA A 87 -19.07 0.27 -5.15
N ARG A 88 -18.01 -0.24 -5.81
CA ARG A 88 -17.86 -1.65 -6.20
C ARG A 88 -16.86 -2.41 -5.32
N LEU A 89 -16.29 -1.74 -4.32
CA LEU A 89 -15.46 -2.41 -3.34
C LEU A 89 -16.38 -3.17 -2.39
N ASP A 90 -16.20 -4.48 -2.36
CA ASP A 90 -16.89 -5.36 -1.41
C ASP A 90 -16.14 -5.35 -0.06
N GLU A 91 -14.81 -5.33 -0.09
CA GLU A 91 -13.99 -5.37 1.13
C GLU A 91 -12.73 -4.51 1.00
N VAL A 92 -12.34 -3.91 2.13
CA VAL A 92 -11.10 -3.15 2.33
C VAL A 92 -10.46 -3.67 3.62
N GLU A 93 -9.24 -4.15 3.52
CA GLU A 93 -8.48 -4.69 4.64
C GLU A 93 -7.08 -4.09 4.67
N TYR A 94 -6.60 -3.82 5.88
CA TYR A 94 -5.25 -3.37 6.14
C TYR A 94 -4.56 -4.44 6.97
N ASP A 95 -3.48 -4.99 6.44
CA ASP A 95 -2.61 -5.91 7.15
C ASP A 95 -1.24 -5.27 7.33
N SER A 96 -0.56 -5.60 8.41
CA SER A 96 0.81 -5.16 8.67
C SER A 96 1.68 -6.40 8.78
N GLU A 97 2.59 -6.58 7.83
CA GLU A 97 3.49 -7.73 7.87
C GLU A 97 4.49 -7.52 9.02
N GLN A 98 4.31 -8.30 10.10
CA GLN A 98 5.18 -8.28 11.27
C GLN A 98 6.55 -8.85 10.89
N GLY A 99 7.49 -7.97 10.52
CA GLY A 99 8.88 -8.33 10.24
C GLY A 99 9.54 -7.47 9.16
N THR A 100 8.79 -7.08 8.13
CA THR A 100 9.28 -6.23 7.02
C THR A 100 8.88 -4.76 7.17
N GLY A 101 7.93 -4.45 8.06
CA GLY A 101 7.38 -3.09 8.23
C GLY A 101 6.54 -2.63 7.04
N LYS A 102 6.21 -3.54 6.13
CA LYS A 102 5.35 -3.31 4.97
C LYS A 102 3.89 -3.37 5.41
N ASN A 103 3.10 -2.41 4.95
CA ASN A 103 1.66 -2.37 5.21
C ASN A 103 0.94 -2.78 3.92
N ILE A 104 0.02 -3.72 4.01
CA ILE A 104 -0.67 -4.29 2.86
C ILE A 104 -2.11 -3.78 2.90
N LEU A 105 -2.50 -3.00 1.89
CA LEU A 105 -3.87 -2.66 1.60
C LEU A 105 -4.44 -3.70 0.64
N ARG A 106 -5.43 -4.47 1.09
CA ARG A 106 -6.14 -5.44 0.27
C ARG A 106 -7.53 -4.92 -0.05
N LEU A 107 -7.80 -4.74 -1.33
CA LEU A 107 -9.09 -4.32 -1.86
C LEU A 107 -9.75 -5.52 -2.54
N ARG A 108 -11.03 -5.76 -2.30
CA ARG A 108 -11.81 -6.77 -3.01
C ARG A 108 -12.94 -6.09 -3.78
N ALA A 109 -13.07 -6.42 -5.06
CA ALA A 109 -14.17 -5.98 -5.91
C ALA A 109 -14.59 -7.11 -6.84
N HIS A 110 -15.89 -7.43 -6.89
CA HIS A 110 -16.49 -8.47 -7.74
C HIS A 110 -15.76 -9.82 -7.64
N GLY A 111 -15.34 -10.20 -6.43
CA GLY A 111 -14.61 -11.45 -6.18
C GLY A 111 -13.13 -11.45 -6.58
N GLN A 112 -12.61 -10.36 -7.15
CA GLN A 112 -11.18 -10.17 -7.40
C GLN A 112 -10.52 -9.44 -6.22
N SER A 113 -9.37 -9.95 -5.76
CA SER A 113 -8.57 -9.30 -4.71
C SER A 113 -7.36 -8.61 -5.30
N PHE A 114 -7.21 -7.33 -4.99
CA PHE A 114 -6.07 -6.49 -5.34
C PHE A 114 -5.27 -6.20 -4.08
N GLN A 115 -3.97 -6.47 -4.11
CA GLN A 115 -3.08 -6.27 -2.97
C GLN A 115 -2.08 -5.17 -3.29
N PHE A 116 -2.01 -4.17 -2.42
CA PHE A 116 -1.14 -3.02 -2.56
C PHE A 116 -0.24 -2.92 -1.34
N VAL A 117 1.07 -2.90 -1.54
CA VAL A 117 2.03 -2.65 -0.48
C VAL A 117 2.25 -1.14 -0.37
N LEU A 118 1.99 -0.60 0.81
CA LEU A 118 2.15 0.80 1.19
C LEU A 118 3.27 0.94 2.24
N ASP A 119 3.86 2.13 2.29
CA ASP A 119 4.67 2.53 3.45
C ASP A 119 3.76 2.79 4.67
N ALA A 120 4.36 2.78 5.86
CA ALA A 120 3.59 2.88 7.11
C ALA A 120 2.87 4.23 7.27
N SER A 121 3.44 5.31 6.73
CA SER A 121 2.80 6.63 6.71
C SER A 121 1.59 6.63 5.80
N SER A 122 1.72 6.20 4.54
CA SER A 122 0.59 6.21 3.62
C SER A 122 -0.49 5.25 4.07
N ALA A 123 -0.15 4.07 4.61
CA ALA A 123 -1.16 3.15 5.11
C ALA A 123 -2.07 3.78 6.18
N ARG A 124 -1.53 4.61 7.08
CA ARG A 124 -2.33 5.36 8.06
C ARG A 124 -3.19 6.44 7.41
N ASP A 125 -2.62 7.20 6.48
CA ASP A 125 -3.36 8.25 5.77
C ASP A 125 -4.51 7.66 4.94
N TRP A 126 -4.27 6.49 4.32
CA TRP A 126 -5.28 5.71 3.61
C TRP A 126 -6.35 5.17 4.55
N ALA A 127 -5.97 4.58 5.69
CA ALA A 127 -6.94 4.09 6.68
C ALA A 127 -7.84 5.21 7.25
N GLY A 128 -7.33 6.45 7.31
CA GLY A 128 -8.13 7.61 7.72
C GLY A 128 -9.17 8.05 6.68
N LEU A 129 -8.92 7.81 5.40
CA LEU A 129 -9.80 8.24 4.29
C LEU A 129 -10.68 7.10 3.73
N LEU A 130 -10.20 5.87 3.78
CA LEU A 130 -10.86 4.66 3.33
C LEU A 130 -10.81 3.63 4.48
N PRO A 131 -11.74 3.68 5.44
CA PRO A 131 -11.70 2.81 6.60
C PRO A 131 -11.84 1.33 6.21
N ALA A 132 -11.23 0.45 7.00
CA ALA A 132 -11.38 -0.98 6.84
C ALA A 132 -12.86 -1.37 6.94
N HIS A 133 -13.34 -2.15 5.99
CA HIS A 133 -14.69 -2.69 6.03
C HIS A 133 -14.72 -4.04 5.34
N ARG A 134 -15.47 -4.99 5.91
CA ARG A 134 -15.78 -6.26 5.26
C ARG A 134 -17.29 -6.31 5.05
N PHE A 135 -17.75 -6.57 3.83
CA PHE A 135 -19.16 -6.87 3.61
C PHE A 135 -19.52 -8.13 4.41
N GLY A 136 -20.41 -7.99 5.40
CA GLY A 136 -20.85 -9.09 6.27
C GLY A 136 -20.32 -9.04 7.71
N ASP A 137 -19.62 -7.98 8.14
CA ASP A 137 -19.29 -7.80 9.56
C ASP A 137 -20.55 -7.36 10.34
N PRO A 138 -21.01 -8.12 11.36
CA PRO A 138 -22.15 -7.72 12.20
C PRO A 138 -21.95 -6.36 12.91
N ALA A 139 -20.71 -5.86 13.01
CA ALA A 139 -20.43 -4.51 13.54
C ALA A 139 -21.08 -3.38 12.71
N SER A 140 -21.35 -3.62 11.43
CA SER A 140 -22.05 -2.67 10.53
C SER A 140 -23.59 -2.69 10.69
N LEU A 141 -24.12 -3.66 11.44
CA LEU A 141 -25.57 -3.84 11.69
C LEU A 141 -26.02 -3.35 13.07
N THR A 142 -25.14 -2.71 13.85
CA THR A 142 -25.55 -1.99 15.05
C THR A 142 -25.86 -0.53 14.71
N PRO A 143 -27.13 -0.15 14.46
CA PRO A 143 -27.51 1.22 14.77
C PRO A 143 -27.24 1.41 16.27
N SER A 144 -26.36 2.35 16.57
CA SER A 144 -26.10 2.88 17.90
C SER A 144 -27.41 3.47 18.46
N GLY A 145 -28.27 2.61 18.99
CA GLY A 145 -29.60 3.01 19.45
C GLY A 145 -30.58 1.91 19.83
N PHE A 146 -30.20 0.62 19.85
CA PHE A 146 -31.09 -0.43 20.35
C PHE A 146 -30.49 -1.15 21.55
N SER A 147 -30.76 -0.62 22.75
CA SER A 147 -30.74 -1.44 23.96
C SER A 147 -31.90 -2.44 23.85
N PRO A 148 -31.65 -3.76 23.86
CA PRO A 148 -32.74 -4.71 23.96
C PRO A 148 -33.46 -4.49 25.30
N PRO A 149 -34.82 -4.56 25.34
CA PRO A 149 -35.53 -4.49 26.60
C PRO A 149 -35.10 -5.68 27.45
N GLU A 150 -34.53 -5.38 28.60
CA GLU A 150 -34.17 -6.33 29.64
C GLU A 150 -35.44 -7.08 30.05
N VAL A 151 -35.62 -8.27 29.49
CA VAL A 151 -36.71 -9.18 29.84
C VAL A 151 -36.47 -9.60 31.28
N SER A 152 -37.12 -8.87 32.20
CA SER A 152 -37.17 -9.21 33.60
C SER A 152 -37.69 -10.63 33.73
N ARG A 153 -36.80 -11.55 34.07
CA ARG A 153 -37.14 -12.95 34.32
C ARG A 153 -37.78 -13.01 35.71
N ARG A 154 -39.04 -12.58 35.83
CA ARG A 154 -39.92 -13.06 36.90
C ARG A 154 -40.05 -14.57 36.72
N ARG A 155 -39.41 -15.35 37.59
CA ARG A 155 -39.76 -16.75 37.79
C ARG A 155 -40.28 -16.88 39.21
N THR A 156 -41.60 -16.85 39.30
CA THR A 156 -42.37 -17.50 40.37
C THR A 156 -42.03 -18.98 40.40
N TRP A 157 -41.70 -19.52 41.57
CA TRP A 157 -42.42 -20.58 42.31
C TRP A 157 -41.71 -20.74 43.65
#